data_AF-A0A2V6N9N0-F1
#
_entry.id   AF-A0A2V6N9N0-F1
#
_cell.length_a   1.000
_cell.length_b   1.000
_cell.length_c   1.000
_cell.angle_alpha   90.00
_cell.angle_beta   90.00
_cell.angle_gamma   90.00
#
_symmetry.space_group_name_H-M   'P 1'
#
loop_
_entity.id
_entity.type
_entity.pdbx_description
1 polymer ?
#
loop_
_entity_poly.entity_id
_entity_poly.type
_entity_poly.pdbx_seq_one_letter_code
_entity_poly.pdbx_strand_id
1 'polypeptide(L)' 'MEQPRILIVDDEPFNLDLLEQELELLGYGSVRAVDGRNALERLQS' A
#
# COMPACT_ATOMS: atom_id res chain seq x y z
N MET A 1 -5.62 -18.03 9.20
CA MET A 1 -5.06 -17.63 7.90
C MET A 1 -4.58 -16.20 8.08
N GLU A 2 -3.30 -15.92 7.83
CA GLU A 2 -2.79 -14.56 7.94
C GLU A 2 -3.38 -13.71 6.81
N GLN A 3 -3.88 -12.51 7.12
CA GLN A 3 -4.34 -11.58 6.09
C GLN A 3 -3.11 -11.05 5.33
N PRO A 4 -3.07 -11.14 4.00
CA PRO A 4 -1.94 -10.64 3.24
C PRO A 4 -1.85 -9.11 3.40
N ARG A 5 -0.65 -8.62 3.71
CA ARG A 5 -0.35 -7.18 3.68
C ARG A 5 0.02 -6.78 2.26
N ILE A 6 -0.64 -5.77 1.73
CA ILE A 6 -0.48 -5.32 0.34
C ILE A 6 0.34 -4.03 0.30
N LEU A 7 1.40 -3.99 -0.48
CA LEU A 7 2.17 -2.77 -0.74
C LEU A 7 1.64 -2.09 -2.01
N ILE A 8 1.18 -0.85 -1.88
CA ILE A 8 0.75 0.01 -2.98
C ILE A 8 1.89 0.99 -3.29
N VAL A 9 2.26 1.14 -4.57
CA VAL A 9 3.32 2.07 -5.00
C VAL A 9 2.80 2.93 -6.15
N ASP A 10 2.64 4.23 -5.90
CA ASP A 10 2.12 5.21 -6.86
C ASP A 10 2.61 6.61 -6.45
N ASP A 11 3.05 7.44 -7.40
CA ASP A 11 3.58 8.79 -7.15
C ASP A 11 2.49 9.86 -7.00
N GLU A 12 1.25 9.53 -7.37
CA GLU A 12 0.09 10.41 -7.20
C GLU A 12 -0.60 10.13 -5.85
N PRO A 13 -0.64 11.09 -4.90
CA PRO A 13 -1.24 10.89 -3.58
C PRO A 13 -2.70 10.43 -3.62
N PHE A 14 -3.47 10.93 -4.61
CA PHE A 14 -4.87 10.56 -4.79
C PHE A 14 -5.04 9.06 -5.10
N ASN A 15 -4.19 8.49 -5.95
CA ASN A 15 -4.26 7.06 -6.29
C ASN A 15 -3.96 6.20 -5.06
N LEU A 16 -2.99 6.61 -4.25
CA LEU A 16 -2.68 5.94 -3.00
C LEU A 16 -3.87 5.97 -2.01
N ASP A 17 -4.59 7.09 -1.90
CA ASP A 17 -5.74 7.23 -0.99
C ASP A 17 -6.91 6.37 -1.45
N LEU A 18 -7.16 6.35 -2.76
CA LEU A 18 -8.21 5.54 -3.38
C LEU A 18 -7.95 4.04 -3.16
N LEU A 19 -6.74 3.57 -3.47
CA LEU A 19 -6.38 2.16 -3.37
C LEU A 19 -6.38 1.66 -1.92
N GLU A 20 -5.96 2.49 -0.97
CA GLU A 20 -6.03 2.14 0.46
C GLU A 20 -7.49 1.92 0.91
N GLN A 21 -8.41 2.83 0.53
CA GLN A 21 -9.84 2.70 0.86
C GLN A 21 -10.46 1.44 0.24
N GLU A 22 -10.19 1.17 -1.03
CA GLU A 22 -10.71 -0.04 -1.72
C GLU A 22 -10.21 -1.32 -1.05
N LEU A 23 -8.92 -1.38 -0.68
CA LEU A 23 -8.36 -2.54 0.01
C LEU A 23 -8.94 -2.71 1.43
N GLU A 24 -9.16 -1.61 2.15
CA GLU A 24 -9.80 -1.63 3.47
C GLU A 24 -11.24 -2.15 3.39
N LEU A 25 -12.03 -1.70 2.40
CA LEU A 25 -13.39 -2.19 2.14
C LEU A 25 -13.42 -3.70 1.81
N LEU A 26 -12.36 -4.19 1.17
CA LEU A 26 -12.18 -5.62 0.88
C LEU A 26 -11.63 -6.42 2.08
N GLY A 27 -11.35 -5.76 3.21
CA GLY A 27 -10.86 -6.39 4.44
C GLY A 27 -9.36 -6.69 4.44
N TYR A 28 -8.58 -6.00 3.59
CA TYR A 28 -7.12 -6.12 3.55
C TYR A 28 -6.44 -4.95 4.24
N GLY A 29 -5.30 -5.23 4.86
CA GLY A 29 -4.36 -4.20 5.30
C GLY A 29 -3.42 -3.79 4.16
N SER A 30 -3.11 -2.51 4.07
CA SER A 30 -2.20 -1.99 3.05
C SER A 30 -1.05 -1.15 3.64
N VAL A 31 0.01 -0.99 2.85
CA VAL A 31 1.17 -0.14 3.11
C VAL A 31 1.40 0.70 1.85
N ARG A 32 1.62 2.01 1.98
CA ARG A 32 1.65 2.95 0.86
C ARG A 32 3.06 3.43 0.57
N ALA A 33 3.50 3.51 -0.67
CA ALA A 33 4.78 4.10 -1.05
C ALA A 33 4.61 5.10 -2.19
N VAL A 34 5.27 6.25 -2.08
CA VAL A 34 5.18 7.35 -3.06
C VAL A 34 6.17 7.21 -4.22
N ASP A 35 7.13 6.31 -4.09
CA ASP A 35 8.12 6.03 -5.13
C ASP A 35 8.78 4.66 -4.87
N GLY A 36 9.63 4.23 -5.81
CA GLY A 36 10.32 2.95 -5.72
C GLY A 36 11.33 2.85 -4.56
N ARG A 37 11.96 3.95 -4.14
CA ARG A 37 12.90 3.92 -3.00
C ARG A 37 12.13 3.73 -1.70
N ASN A 38 11.05 4.49 -1.51
CA ASN A 38 10.17 4.34 -0.36
C ASN A 38 9.52 2.95 -0.32
N ALA A 39 9.19 2.38 -1.48
CA ALA A 39 8.68 1.01 -1.57
C ALA A 39 9.71 -0.02 -1.08
N LEU A 40 10.97 0.11 -1.50
CA LEU A 40 12.05 -0.78 -1.07
C LEU A 40 12.34 -0.68 0.44
N GLU A 41 12.33 0.53 1.00
CA GLU A 41 12.50 0.75 2.45
C GLU A 41 11.44 -0.01 3.28
N ARG A 42 10.21 -0.11 2.76
CA ARG A 42 9.09 -0.81 3.39
C ARG A 42 9.17 -2.33 3.30
N LEU A 43 9.98 -2.88 2.40
CA LEU A 43 10.23 -4.33 2.32
C LEU A 43 11.33 -4.80 3.29
N GLN A 44 12.13 -3.86 3.80
CA GLN A 44 13.25 -4.14 4.70
C GLN A 44 12.89 -4.01 6.19
N SER A 45 11.63 -3.69 6.50
CA SER A 45 11.08 -3.49 7.85
C SER A 45 10.20 -4.65 8.30
#